data_AF-A0A6G1CVQ5-F1
#
_entry.id   AF-A0A6G1CVQ5-F1
#
_cell.length_a   1.000
_cell.length_b   1.000
_cell.length_c   1.000
_cell.angle_alpha   90.00
_cell.angle_beta   90.00
_cell.angle_gamma   90.00
#
_symmetry.space_group_name_H-M   'P 1'
#
loop_
_entity.id
_entity.type
_entity.pdbx_description
1 polymer ?
#
loop_
_entity_poly.entity_id
_entity_poly.type
_entity_poly.pdbx_seq_one_letter_code
_entity_poly.pdbx_strand_id
1 'polypeptide(L)'
;MTHYRADGSGVNQTSGGYYKRMHDYFNEHKSEGSNRSQIAIQHRWALIQKAMNKFYGHKEAIDRLNESGKNEQDRIDNAVQMYERTEPFTIMHCWKILRNEAKWNNKFLELNNSTSLDGMSSPPTQVHTAAGHEESGNENIDTSHPEGRDSAKRRRSKSFTETSSSSTAVEVLQRLQEKLEKTELKHQQMAEILSRKDKIQRDLFNLQKKHMKMSMQQKNKENEIREKESETQLISAESSIISIDIEKVPPYLKSYYLGMQRLIMERRRFISPSNNED
;
A
#
# COMPACT_ATOMS: atom_id res chain seq x y z
N MET A 1 11.30 5.90 -14.00
CA MET A 1 10.66 4.61 -14.37
C MET A 1 9.21 4.76 -14.84
N THR A 2 8.47 5.83 -14.50
CA THR A 2 7.07 6.05 -14.96
C THR A 2 6.86 7.22 -15.90
N HIS A 3 7.86 8.05 -16.20
CA HIS A 3 7.74 9.05 -17.26
C HIS A 3 7.91 8.45 -18.67
N TYR A 4 7.05 7.49 -19.03
CA TYR A 4 6.84 7.13 -20.42
C TYR A 4 5.62 7.92 -20.92
N ARG A 5 5.85 9.14 -21.42
CA ARG A 5 4.92 9.74 -22.37
C ARG A 5 4.95 8.85 -23.61
N ALA A 6 3.80 8.30 -23.95
CA ALA A 6 3.60 7.53 -25.16
C ALA A 6 3.74 8.47 -26.35
N ASP A 7 4.96 8.58 -26.87
CA ASP A 7 5.16 8.96 -28.26
C ASP A 7 5.23 7.68 -29.10
N GLY A 8 4.54 7.71 -30.24
CA GLY A 8 4.02 6.54 -30.94
C GLY A 8 5.08 5.50 -31.31
N SER A 9 4.87 4.24 -30.89
CA SER A 9 5.46 3.07 -31.57
C SER A 9 4.77 1.75 -31.21
N GLY A 10 3.84 1.34 -32.09
CA GLY A 10 3.64 -0.03 -32.56
C GLY A 10 3.21 -1.11 -31.56
N VAL A 11 2.00 -1.64 -31.76
CA VAL A 11 1.38 -2.78 -31.04
C VAL A 11 2.10 -4.13 -31.28
N ASN A 12 3.22 -4.17 -32.02
CA ASN A 12 4.01 -5.38 -32.29
C ASN A 12 5.49 -5.27 -31.86
N GLN A 13 5.67 -4.99 -30.56
CA GLN A 13 6.92 -5.11 -29.81
C GLN A 13 7.50 -6.53 -29.77
N THR A 14 8.63 -6.88 -30.42
CA THR A 14 9.35 -8.09 -29.99
C THR A 14 9.79 -7.90 -28.53
N SER A 15 9.63 -8.94 -27.69
CA SER A 15 9.94 -8.87 -26.25
C SER A 15 11.36 -8.33 -25.99
N GLY A 16 12.32 -8.72 -26.85
CA GLY A 16 13.69 -8.20 -26.83
C GLY A 16 13.80 -6.69 -27.04
N GLY A 17 13.04 -6.11 -27.97
CA GLY A 17 13.05 -4.67 -28.24
C GLY A 17 12.43 -3.82 -27.11
N TYR A 18 11.47 -4.38 -26.37
CA TYR A 18 10.94 -3.75 -25.16
C TYR A 18 11.98 -3.66 -24.04
N TYR A 19 12.64 -4.79 -23.73
CA TYR A 19 13.65 -4.80 -22.66
C TYR A 19 14.92 -4.02 -23.02
N LYS A 20 15.26 -3.94 -24.32
CA LYS A 20 16.36 -3.09 -24.78
C LYS A 20 16.11 -1.62 -24.43
N ARG A 21 14.95 -1.07 -24.81
CA ARG A 21 14.58 0.32 -24.47
C ARG A 21 14.50 0.57 -22.97
N MET A 22 14.04 -0.41 -22.19
CA MET A 22 14.06 -0.33 -20.73
C MET A 22 15.49 -0.29 -20.17
N HIS A 23 16.42 -1.04 -20.77
CA HIS A 23 17.84 -1.05 -20.41
C HIS A 23 18.53 0.26 -20.80
N ASP A 24 18.27 0.79 -21.99
CA ASP A 24 18.78 2.09 -22.45
C ASP A 24 18.34 3.20 -21.48
N TYR A 25 17.03 3.25 -21.17
CA TYR A 25 16.48 4.22 -20.21
C TYR A 25 17.12 4.09 -18.81
N PHE A 26 17.37 2.86 -18.35
CA PHE A 26 18.06 2.64 -17.08
C PHE A 26 19.49 3.18 -17.10
N ASN A 27 20.22 2.99 -18.21
CA ASN A 27 21.60 3.48 -18.33
C ASN A 27 21.68 5.01 -18.36
N GLU A 28 20.66 5.68 -18.90
CA GLU A 28 20.57 7.15 -18.93
C GLU A 28 20.23 7.76 -17.56
N HIS A 29 19.48 7.04 -16.71
CA HIS A 29 18.90 7.59 -15.46
C HIS A 29 19.42 6.92 -14.18
N LYS A 30 20.46 6.10 -14.28
CA LYS A 30 21.05 5.41 -13.11
C LYS A 30 21.95 6.34 -12.29
N SER A 31 22.07 6.02 -11.00
CA SER A 31 23.13 6.57 -10.16
C SER A 31 24.50 6.11 -10.64
N GLU A 32 25.51 6.97 -10.46
CA GLU A 32 26.89 6.68 -10.81
C GLU A 32 27.35 5.35 -10.16
N GLY A 33 27.97 4.47 -10.95
CA GLY A 33 28.43 3.14 -10.50
C GLY A 33 27.46 1.97 -10.63
N SER A 34 26.19 2.17 -11.00
CA SER A 34 25.24 1.05 -11.19
C SER A 34 25.36 0.42 -12.59
N ASN A 35 26.00 -0.74 -12.74
CA ASN A 35 26.05 -1.45 -14.03
C ASN A 35 25.21 -2.74 -13.95
N ARG A 36 24.06 -2.76 -14.65
CA ARG A 36 23.16 -3.93 -14.72
C ARG A 36 22.97 -4.35 -16.17
N SER A 37 22.98 -5.65 -16.44
CA SER A 37 22.69 -6.18 -17.77
C SER A 37 21.20 -6.05 -18.09
N GLN A 38 20.84 -6.06 -19.39
CA GLN A 38 19.45 -6.08 -19.84
C GLN A 38 18.66 -7.25 -19.18
N ILE A 39 19.27 -8.42 -19.11
CA ILE A 39 18.70 -9.63 -18.48
C ILE A 39 18.41 -9.38 -16.99
N ALA A 40 19.34 -8.75 -16.26
CA ALA A 40 19.14 -8.43 -14.85
C ALA A 40 17.96 -7.46 -14.63
N ILE A 41 17.82 -6.46 -15.50
CA ILE A 41 16.69 -5.51 -15.47
C ILE A 41 15.38 -6.23 -15.78
N GLN A 42 15.38 -7.10 -16.80
CA GLN A 42 14.21 -7.90 -17.16
C GLN A 42 13.74 -8.77 -15.99
N HIS A 43 14.64 -9.52 -15.34
CA HIS A 43 14.29 -10.33 -14.17
C HIS A 43 13.77 -9.49 -13.02
N ARG A 44 14.44 -8.37 -12.71
CA ARG A 44 14.00 -7.46 -11.64
C ARG A 44 12.62 -6.89 -11.93
N TRP A 45 12.36 -6.50 -13.17
CA TRP A 45 11.07 -6.00 -13.60
C TRP A 45 9.98 -7.08 -13.45
N ALA A 46 10.24 -8.31 -13.86
CA ALA A 46 9.31 -9.42 -13.69
C ALA A 46 8.97 -9.69 -12.21
N LEU A 47 9.96 -9.63 -11.32
CA LEU A 47 9.74 -9.74 -9.87
C LEU A 47 8.86 -8.62 -9.32
N ILE A 48 9.13 -7.37 -9.73
CA ILE A 48 8.32 -6.21 -9.32
C ILE A 48 6.88 -6.37 -9.81
N GLN A 49 6.68 -6.77 -11.08
CA GLN A 49 5.35 -6.99 -11.63
C GLN A 49 4.58 -8.06 -10.85
N LYS A 50 5.20 -9.23 -10.62
CA LYS A 50 4.57 -10.34 -9.90
C LYS A 50 4.13 -9.90 -8.50
N ALA A 51 5.03 -9.25 -7.77
CA ALA A 51 4.77 -8.83 -6.42
C ALA A 51 3.76 -7.66 -6.35
N MET A 52 3.75 -6.76 -7.33
CA MET A 52 2.68 -5.74 -7.48
C MET A 52 1.32 -6.36 -7.74
N ASN A 53 1.20 -7.32 -8.66
CA ASN A 53 -0.08 -7.97 -8.95
C ASN A 53 -0.65 -8.66 -7.70
N LYS A 54 0.19 -9.34 -6.93
CA LYS A 54 -0.21 -9.95 -5.66
C LYS A 54 -0.65 -8.92 -4.63
N PHE A 55 0.09 -7.82 -4.48
CA PHE A 55 -0.30 -6.73 -3.59
C PHE A 55 -1.66 -6.12 -3.97
N TYR A 56 -1.89 -5.89 -5.26
CA TYR A 56 -3.19 -5.39 -5.74
C TYR A 56 -4.33 -6.36 -5.45
N GLY A 57 -4.12 -7.68 -5.58
CA GLY A 57 -5.14 -8.66 -5.18
C GLY A 57 -5.56 -8.52 -3.71
N HIS A 58 -4.60 -8.25 -2.81
CA HIS A 58 -4.92 -7.95 -1.41
C HIS A 58 -5.61 -6.60 -1.23
N LYS A 59 -5.12 -5.55 -1.90
CA LYS A 59 -5.72 -4.21 -1.82
C LYS A 59 -7.17 -4.22 -2.32
N GLU A 60 -7.44 -4.88 -3.43
CA GLU A 60 -8.78 -4.99 -3.99
C GLU A 60 -9.72 -5.77 -3.06
N ALA A 61 -9.24 -6.86 -2.44
CA ALA A 61 -10.02 -7.58 -1.45
C ALA A 61 -10.42 -6.67 -0.27
N ILE A 62 -9.53 -5.77 0.15
CA ILE A 62 -9.81 -4.78 1.21
C ILE A 62 -10.76 -3.68 0.72
N ASP A 63 -10.57 -3.19 -0.51
CA ASP A 63 -11.44 -2.17 -1.10
C ASP A 63 -12.88 -2.70 -1.28
N ARG A 64 -13.05 -3.98 -1.64
CA ARG A 64 -14.37 -4.64 -1.73
C ARG A 64 -15.10 -4.77 -0.40
N LEU A 65 -14.37 -4.85 0.72
CA LEU A 65 -15.00 -4.87 2.05
C LEU A 65 -15.65 -3.52 2.40
N ASN A 66 -15.25 -2.44 1.70
CA ASN A 66 -15.79 -1.08 1.80
C ASN A 66 -16.11 -0.64 3.24
N GLU A 67 -15.20 -0.93 4.17
CA GLU A 67 -15.36 -0.60 5.57
C GLU A 67 -15.44 0.93 5.73
N SER A 68 -16.59 1.42 6.20
CA SER A 68 -16.81 2.84 6.44
C SER A 68 -15.85 3.35 7.52
N GLY A 69 -15.19 4.48 7.25
CA GLY A 69 -14.31 5.15 8.22
C GLY A 69 -12.82 4.85 8.10
N LYS A 70 -12.38 3.99 7.17
CA LYS A 70 -10.95 3.81 6.86
C LYS A 70 -10.47 4.76 5.76
N ASN A 71 -9.35 5.44 6.00
CA ASN A 71 -8.69 6.27 4.98
C ASN A 71 -7.96 5.38 3.94
N GLU A 72 -7.54 5.95 2.81
CA GLU A 72 -6.83 5.19 1.75
C GLU A 72 -5.54 4.52 2.27
N GLN A 73 -4.76 5.22 3.10
CA GLN A 73 -3.54 4.72 3.72
C GLN A 73 -3.82 3.52 4.63
N ASP A 74 -4.91 3.54 5.40
CA ASP A 74 -5.30 2.41 6.25
C ASP A 74 -5.56 1.17 5.39
N ARG A 75 -6.19 1.33 4.22
CA ARG A 75 -6.45 0.23 3.30
C ARG A 75 -5.15 -0.33 2.70
N ILE A 76 -4.21 0.55 2.38
CA ILE A 76 -2.87 0.18 1.91
C ILE A 76 -2.11 -0.59 3.00
N ASP A 77 -2.13 -0.12 4.24
CA ASP A 77 -1.44 -0.75 5.36
C ASP A 77 -2.03 -2.14 5.68
N ASN A 78 -3.36 -2.28 5.60
CA ASN A 78 -4.01 -3.59 5.70
C ASN A 78 -3.58 -4.52 4.54
N ALA A 79 -3.41 -4.00 3.32
CA ALA A 79 -2.99 -4.80 2.16
C ALA A 79 -1.53 -5.25 2.30
N VAL A 80 -0.66 -4.40 2.83
CA VAL A 80 0.72 -4.75 3.18
C VAL A 80 0.74 -5.85 4.24
N GLN A 81 -0.04 -5.69 5.31
CA GLN A 81 -0.11 -6.70 6.36
C GLN A 81 -0.60 -8.05 5.82
N MET A 82 -1.57 -8.06 4.91
CA MET A 82 -2.04 -9.28 4.23
C MET A 82 -0.93 -9.93 3.40
N TYR A 83 -0.17 -9.13 2.65
CA TYR A 83 0.96 -9.59 1.84
C TYR A 83 2.06 -10.23 2.72
N GLU A 84 2.41 -9.54 3.81
CA GLU A 84 3.49 -9.92 4.74
C GLU A 84 3.23 -11.16 5.58
N ARG A 85 1.99 -11.67 5.60
CA ARG A 85 1.72 -13.01 6.16
C ARG A 85 2.43 -14.13 5.41
N THR A 86 2.77 -13.90 4.14
CA THR A 86 3.40 -14.90 3.27
C THR A 86 4.85 -14.57 2.95
N GLU A 87 5.16 -13.31 2.66
CA GLU A 87 6.53 -12.88 2.34
C GLU A 87 6.72 -11.37 2.56
N PRO A 88 7.94 -10.89 2.84
CA PRO A 88 8.18 -9.47 3.14
C PRO A 88 7.81 -8.52 1.98
N PHE A 89 7.16 -7.40 2.29
CA PHE A 89 6.77 -6.41 1.28
C PHE A 89 7.87 -5.38 1.02
N THR A 90 8.76 -5.66 0.06
CA THR A 90 9.94 -4.81 -0.23
C THR A 90 9.72 -3.76 -1.33
N ILE A 91 8.53 -3.72 -1.92
CA ILE A 91 8.23 -2.96 -3.15
C ILE A 91 7.32 -1.74 -2.92
N MET A 92 7.22 -1.26 -1.69
CA MET A 92 6.42 -0.06 -1.35
C MET A 92 6.81 1.17 -2.19
N HIS A 93 8.10 1.34 -2.46
CA HIS A 93 8.60 2.43 -3.31
C HIS A 93 8.08 2.32 -4.75
N CYS A 94 8.03 1.11 -5.32
CA CYS A 94 7.46 0.87 -6.64
C CYS A 94 5.97 1.21 -6.67
N TRP A 95 5.22 0.79 -5.65
CA TRP A 95 3.79 1.07 -5.55
C TRP A 95 3.50 2.58 -5.55
N LYS A 96 4.24 3.36 -4.75
CA LYS A 96 4.08 4.83 -4.66
C LYS A 96 4.31 5.53 -6.00
N ILE A 97 5.20 5.00 -6.83
CA ILE A 97 5.50 5.53 -8.16
C ILE A 97 4.39 5.15 -9.16
N LEU A 98 3.83 3.94 -9.04
CA LEU A 98 2.89 3.37 -10.02
C LEU A 98 1.42 3.69 -9.75
N ARG A 99 1.03 4.00 -8.50
CA ARG A 99 -0.38 4.21 -8.08
C ARG A 99 -1.16 5.26 -8.88
N ASN A 100 -0.46 6.24 -9.48
CA ASN A 100 -1.08 7.36 -10.20
C ASN A 100 -1.04 7.17 -11.73
N GLU A 101 -0.48 6.07 -12.23
CA GLU A 101 -0.35 5.82 -13.67
C GLU A 101 -1.61 5.16 -14.24
N ALA A 102 -2.31 5.87 -15.13
CA ALA A 102 -3.59 5.43 -15.72
C ALA A 102 -3.52 4.05 -16.40
N LYS A 103 -2.36 3.71 -16.99
CA LYS A 103 -2.13 2.42 -17.64
C LYS A 103 -2.17 1.24 -16.66
N TRP A 104 -1.82 1.47 -15.39
CA TRP A 104 -1.86 0.45 -14.34
C TRP A 104 -3.23 0.35 -13.67
N ASN A 105 -3.97 1.45 -13.61
CA ASN A 105 -5.35 1.45 -13.14
C ASN A 105 -6.31 0.70 -14.11
N ASN A 106 -6.15 0.88 -15.43
CA ASN A 106 -7.04 0.28 -16.44
C ASN A 106 -6.69 -1.18 -16.81
N LYS A 107 -5.41 -1.50 -17.01
CA LYS A 107 -4.99 -2.86 -17.43
C LYS A 107 -5.26 -3.94 -16.37
N PHE A 108 -5.38 -3.54 -15.11
CA PHE A 108 -5.67 -4.45 -14.00
C PHE A 108 -7.15 -4.87 -13.95
N LEU A 109 -8.08 -4.01 -14.35
CA LEU A 109 -9.50 -4.35 -14.50
C LEU A 109 -9.71 -5.46 -15.55
N GLU A 110 -8.94 -5.45 -16.63
CA GLU A 110 -9.02 -6.46 -17.70
C GLU A 110 -8.47 -7.84 -17.29
N LEU A 111 -7.37 -7.88 -16.52
CA LEU A 111 -6.80 -9.13 -16.00
C LEU A 111 -7.73 -9.80 -14.96
N ASN A 112 -8.50 -9.02 -14.21
CA ASN A 112 -9.48 -9.53 -13.24
C ASN A 112 -10.72 -10.15 -13.90
N ASN A 113 -11.15 -9.65 -15.05
CA ASN A 113 -12.29 -10.20 -15.77
C ASN A 113 -11.96 -11.47 -16.57
N SER A 114 -10.68 -11.76 -16.79
CA SER A 114 -10.21 -12.88 -17.60
C SER A 114 -9.95 -14.17 -16.80
N THR A 115 -10.18 -14.19 -15.48
CA THR A 115 -9.97 -15.37 -14.61
C THR A 115 -11.26 -16.13 -14.29
N SER A 116 -12.37 -15.85 -14.99
CA SER A 116 -13.62 -16.60 -14.83
C SER A 116 -14.20 -17.00 -16.19
N LEU A 117 -13.66 -18.08 -16.78
CA LEU A 117 -14.45 -19.10 -17.50
C LEU A 117 -13.50 -20.18 -18.05
N ASP A 118 -13.49 -21.33 -17.36
CA ASP A 118 -13.14 -22.66 -17.86
C ASP A 118 -13.55 -23.62 -16.74
N GLY A 119 -14.49 -24.55 -16.85
CA GLY A 119 -15.44 -24.88 -17.90
C GLY A 119 -16.43 -25.87 -17.27
N MET A 120 -17.71 -25.72 -17.56
CA MET A 120 -18.67 -26.82 -17.52
C MET A 120 -19.72 -26.53 -18.58
N SER A 121 -19.47 -27.06 -19.76
CA SER A 121 -20.42 -27.07 -20.88
C SER A 121 -21.29 -28.31 -20.77
N SER A 122 -22.61 -28.11 -20.69
CA SER A 122 -23.69 -29.06 -21.08
C SER A 122 -25.05 -28.35 -20.91
N PRO A 123 -26.10 -28.71 -21.68
CA PRO A 123 -26.45 -28.07 -22.97
C PRO A 123 -27.74 -27.21 -22.87
N PRO A 124 -28.20 -26.56 -23.97
CA PRO A 124 -29.19 -25.49 -23.92
C PRO A 124 -30.63 -26.00 -23.86
N THR A 125 -31.40 -25.54 -22.85
CA THR A 125 -32.86 -25.67 -22.83
C THR A 125 -33.46 -24.60 -23.75
N GLN A 126 -33.86 -25.01 -24.95
CA GLN A 126 -34.73 -24.21 -25.80
C GLN A 126 -36.16 -24.20 -25.24
N VAL A 127 -36.73 -23.00 -25.24
CA VAL A 127 -38.11 -22.67 -24.89
C VAL A 127 -38.97 -22.96 -26.12
N HIS A 128 -40.00 -23.81 -26.00
CA HIS A 128 -41.15 -23.77 -26.91
C HIS A 128 -42.46 -24.01 -26.13
N THR A 129 -43.33 -23.01 -26.23
CA THR A 129 -44.73 -22.97 -25.80
C THR A 129 -45.61 -23.64 -26.86
N ALA A 130 -46.62 -24.44 -26.46
CA ALA A 130 -48.02 -24.40 -26.94
C ALA A 130 -48.82 -25.69 -26.66
N ALA A 131 -49.99 -25.49 -26.03
CA ALA A 131 -51.32 -26.08 -26.27
C ALA A 131 -51.52 -27.57 -26.62
N GLY A 132 -52.48 -28.21 -25.93
CA GLY A 132 -53.19 -29.40 -26.42
C GLY A 132 -53.95 -30.16 -25.34
N HIS A 133 -55.25 -30.36 -25.55
CA HIS A 133 -56.28 -30.93 -24.68
C HIS A 133 -56.67 -32.35 -25.17
N GLU A 134 -57.39 -33.11 -24.31
CA GLU A 134 -58.15 -34.36 -24.57
C GLU A 134 -57.36 -35.67 -24.70
N GLU A 135 -57.85 -36.87 -24.37
CA GLU A 135 -58.80 -37.45 -23.40
C GLU A 135 -58.65 -38.99 -23.63
N SER A 136 -58.88 -39.80 -22.59
CA SER A 136 -59.42 -41.18 -22.68
C SER A 136 -58.50 -42.36 -23.01
N GLY A 137 -58.56 -43.40 -22.16
CA GLY A 137 -58.00 -44.74 -22.42
C GLY A 137 -57.62 -45.56 -21.16
N ASN A 138 -58.62 -46.07 -20.45
CA ASN A 138 -58.59 -47.06 -19.35
C ASN A 138 -57.83 -48.37 -19.71
N GLU A 139 -57.01 -48.94 -18.79
CA GLU A 139 -57.07 -50.36 -18.33
C GLU A 139 -56.43 -50.52 -16.92
N ASN A 140 -57.16 -51.22 -16.03
CA ASN A 140 -56.78 -51.61 -14.66
C ASN A 140 -55.59 -52.59 -14.62
N ILE A 141 -54.73 -52.50 -13.59
CA ILE A 141 -54.33 -53.65 -12.75
C ILE A 141 -53.90 -53.14 -11.37
N ASP A 142 -54.53 -53.78 -10.39
CA ASP A 142 -54.39 -53.72 -8.93
C ASP A 142 -52.94 -53.88 -8.42
N THR A 143 -52.54 -53.05 -7.44
CA THR A 143 -51.93 -53.50 -6.17
C THR A 143 -51.64 -52.34 -5.21
N SER A 144 -52.39 -52.33 -4.11
CA SER A 144 -52.03 -51.84 -2.75
C SER A 144 -51.70 -50.35 -2.50
N HIS A 145 -52.60 -49.73 -1.73
CA HIS A 145 -52.64 -48.37 -1.17
C HIS A 145 -51.49 -48.04 -0.17
N PRO A 146 -51.29 -46.76 0.18
CA PRO A 146 -51.28 -46.46 1.61
C PRO A 146 -52.14 -45.26 2.05
N GLU A 147 -52.58 -45.42 3.29
CA GLU A 147 -53.57 -44.67 4.06
C GLU A 147 -53.44 -43.14 4.09
N GLY A 148 -54.62 -42.51 4.15
CA GLY A 148 -54.80 -41.08 4.19
C GLY A 148 -54.31 -40.39 5.47
N ARG A 149 -53.94 -39.12 5.25
CA ARG A 149 -53.33 -38.13 6.14
C ARG A 149 -53.94 -37.92 7.54
N ASP A 150 -55.10 -38.48 7.85
CA ASP A 150 -55.84 -38.18 9.09
C ASP A 150 -55.63 -39.19 10.23
N SER A 151 -55.21 -40.43 9.92
CA SER A 151 -54.85 -41.43 10.94
C SER A 151 -53.45 -41.21 11.54
N ALA A 152 -52.54 -40.54 10.81
CA ALA A 152 -51.20 -40.16 11.30
C ALA A 152 -51.25 -39.15 12.46
N LYS A 153 -52.28 -38.29 12.53
CA LYS A 153 -52.41 -37.26 13.56
C LYS A 153 -52.85 -37.83 14.92
N ARG A 154 -53.66 -38.90 14.91
CA ARG A 154 -54.17 -39.53 16.15
C ARG A 154 -53.15 -40.43 16.86
N ARG A 155 -52.09 -40.91 16.16
CA ARG A 155 -51.01 -41.67 16.82
C ARG A 155 -49.97 -40.78 17.51
N ARG A 156 -49.83 -39.51 17.10
CA ARG A 156 -48.86 -38.59 17.71
C ARG A 156 -49.31 -38.01 19.06
N SER A 157 -50.61 -38.02 19.36
CA SER A 157 -51.12 -37.51 20.64
C SER A 157 -51.20 -38.56 21.76
N LYS A 158 -50.84 -39.83 21.50
CA LYS A 158 -50.99 -40.92 22.48
C LYS A 158 -49.68 -41.46 23.04
N SER A 159 -48.53 -40.88 22.69
CA SER A 159 -47.21 -41.23 23.27
C SER A 159 -46.60 -40.12 24.13
N PHE A 160 -47.41 -39.19 24.63
CA PHE A 160 -46.95 -38.13 25.53
C PHE A 160 -47.60 -38.26 26.90
N THR A 161 -47.38 -39.39 27.56
CA THR A 161 -47.48 -39.48 29.01
C THR A 161 -46.57 -40.61 29.45
N GLU A 162 -45.72 -40.30 30.43
CA GLU A 162 -44.85 -41.21 31.17
C GLU A 162 -43.52 -41.54 30.50
N THR A 163 -42.54 -40.64 30.62
CA THR A 163 -41.22 -40.95 31.22
C THR A 163 -40.50 -39.63 31.55
N SER A 164 -40.38 -39.33 32.85
CA SER A 164 -39.35 -38.48 33.48
C SER A 164 -38.81 -37.27 32.68
N SER A 165 -39.65 -36.25 32.44
CA SER A 165 -39.29 -35.06 31.63
C SER A 165 -38.46 -33.97 32.35
N SER A 166 -38.12 -34.15 33.63
CA SER A 166 -37.35 -33.15 34.41
C SER A 166 -35.88 -33.08 33.98
N SER A 167 -35.23 -34.23 33.76
CA SER A 167 -33.80 -34.31 33.46
C SER A 167 -33.41 -33.59 32.15
N THR A 168 -34.23 -33.75 31.11
CA THR A 168 -33.94 -33.20 29.78
C THR A 168 -34.11 -31.68 29.72
N ALA A 169 -35.07 -31.12 30.47
CA ALA A 169 -35.27 -29.67 30.56
C ALA A 169 -34.13 -28.98 31.33
N VAL A 170 -33.64 -29.60 32.40
CA VAL A 170 -32.50 -29.10 33.20
C VAL A 170 -31.22 -29.04 32.36
N GLU A 171 -30.92 -30.07 31.57
CA GLU A 171 -29.76 -30.08 30.67
C GLU A 171 -29.80 -28.96 29.61
N VAL A 172 -30.98 -28.65 29.07
CA VAL A 172 -31.14 -27.59 28.05
C VAL A 172 -30.90 -26.21 28.67
N LEU A 173 -31.40 -25.97 29.88
CA LEU A 173 -31.17 -24.72 30.62
C LEU A 173 -29.69 -24.56 30.98
N GLN A 174 -29.02 -25.63 31.42
CA GLN A 174 -27.58 -25.60 31.72
C GLN A 174 -26.75 -25.29 30.46
N ARG A 175 -27.07 -25.90 29.31
CA ARG A 175 -26.41 -25.58 28.03
C ARG A 175 -26.66 -24.15 27.56
N LEU A 176 -27.81 -23.56 27.88
CA LEU A 176 -28.12 -22.16 27.57
C LEU A 176 -27.31 -21.21 28.46
N GLN A 177 -27.23 -21.49 29.75
CA GLN A 177 -26.41 -20.77 30.72
C GLN A 177 -24.93 -20.76 30.29
N GLU A 178 -24.36 -21.93 29.98
CA GLU A 178 -22.98 -22.04 29.48
C GLU A 178 -22.75 -21.28 28.16
N LYS A 179 -23.74 -21.27 27.26
CA LYS A 179 -23.65 -20.48 26.02
C LYS A 179 -23.63 -18.99 26.29
N LEU A 180 -24.45 -18.50 27.23
CA LEU A 180 -24.49 -17.09 27.60
C LEU A 180 -23.17 -16.64 28.24
N GLU A 181 -22.63 -17.44 29.16
CA GLU A 181 -21.32 -17.18 29.77
C GLU A 181 -20.20 -17.19 28.71
N LYS A 182 -20.24 -18.12 27.77
CA LYS A 182 -19.30 -18.17 26.65
C LYS A 182 -19.43 -16.97 25.70
N THR A 183 -20.64 -16.44 25.48
CA THR A 183 -20.83 -15.22 24.68
C THR A 183 -20.34 -13.97 25.41
N GLU A 184 -20.54 -13.90 26.72
CA GLU A 184 -20.09 -12.79 27.55
C GLU A 184 -18.56 -12.73 27.60
N LEU A 185 -17.89 -13.87 27.81
CA LEU A 185 -16.42 -13.95 27.76
C LEU A 185 -15.86 -13.51 26.39
N LYS A 186 -16.53 -13.89 25.29
CA LYS A 186 -16.13 -13.44 23.95
C LYS A 186 -16.31 -11.93 23.78
N HIS A 187 -17.38 -11.36 24.33
CA HIS A 187 -17.62 -9.92 24.28
C HIS A 187 -16.57 -9.15 25.08
N GLN A 188 -16.22 -9.63 26.28
CA GLN A 188 -15.16 -9.06 27.11
C GLN A 188 -13.78 -9.14 26.43
N GLN A 189 -13.42 -10.29 25.85
CA GLN A 189 -12.17 -10.41 25.08
C GLN A 189 -12.14 -9.43 23.89
N MET A 190 -13.25 -9.27 23.19
CA MET A 190 -13.33 -8.35 22.06
C MET A 190 -13.15 -6.89 22.51
N ALA A 191 -13.75 -6.50 23.63
CA ALA A 191 -13.56 -5.17 24.21
C ALA A 191 -12.10 -4.92 24.63
N GLU A 192 -11.44 -5.92 25.23
CA GLU A 192 -10.02 -5.82 25.61
C GLU A 192 -9.12 -5.68 24.37
N ILE A 193 -9.37 -6.45 23.31
CA ILE A 193 -8.62 -6.37 22.05
C ILE A 193 -8.75 -4.97 21.43
N LEU A 194 -9.96 -4.40 21.41
CA LEU A 194 -10.19 -3.05 20.90
C LEU A 194 -9.44 -1.99 21.70
N SER A 195 -9.51 -2.06 23.03
CA SER A 195 -8.76 -1.15 23.92
C SER A 195 -7.24 -1.25 23.70
N ARG A 196 -6.72 -2.48 23.55
CA ARG A 196 -5.30 -2.72 23.28
C ARG A 196 -4.88 -2.18 21.91
N LYS A 197 -5.73 -2.34 20.89
CA LYS A 197 -5.51 -1.79 19.55
C LYS A 197 -5.43 -0.26 19.58
N ASP A 198 -6.35 0.41 20.27
CA ASP A 198 -6.37 1.87 20.39
C ASP A 198 -5.14 2.40 21.11
N LYS A 199 -4.70 1.71 22.16
CA LYS A 199 -3.45 2.04 22.86
C LYS A 199 -2.24 1.92 21.94
N ILE A 200 -2.11 0.83 21.20
CA ILE A 200 -1.00 0.62 20.25
C ILE A 200 -1.01 1.70 19.16
N GLN A 201 -2.19 2.05 18.64
CA GLN A 201 -2.33 3.09 17.62
C GLN A 201 -1.90 4.46 18.14
N ARG A 202 -2.27 4.80 19.38
CA ARG A 202 -1.84 6.04 20.04
C ARG A 202 -0.33 6.06 20.27
N ASP A 203 0.25 4.96 20.73
CA ASP A 203 1.69 4.85 20.98
C ASP A 203 2.49 4.95 19.68
N LEU A 204 2.02 4.34 18.60
CA LEU A 204 2.63 4.45 17.27
C LEU A 204 2.62 5.89 16.76
N PHE A 205 1.48 6.59 16.86
CA PHE A 205 1.35 7.99 16.48
C PHE A 205 2.29 8.89 17.30
N ASN A 206 2.36 8.66 18.61
CA ASN A 206 3.26 9.39 19.49
C ASN A 206 4.74 9.13 19.15
N LEU A 207 5.10 7.89 18.82
CA LEU A 207 6.46 7.53 18.42
C LEU A 207 6.84 8.19 17.09
N GLN A 208 5.93 8.20 16.11
CA GLN A 208 6.13 8.90 14.84
C GLN A 208 6.31 10.41 15.03
N LYS A 209 5.49 11.04 15.89
CA LYS A 209 5.62 12.45 16.24
C LYS A 209 6.95 12.75 16.92
N LYS A 210 7.40 11.90 17.85
CA LYS A 210 8.71 12.01 18.50
C LYS A 210 9.86 11.90 17.49
N HIS A 211 9.80 10.90 16.61
CA HIS A 211 10.81 10.69 15.57
C HIS A 211 10.92 11.91 14.64
N MET A 212 9.78 12.46 14.18
CA MET A 212 9.76 13.64 13.33
C MET A 212 10.34 14.88 14.04
N LYS A 213 10.01 15.08 15.32
CA LYS A 213 10.56 16.17 16.12
C LYS A 213 12.08 16.06 16.28
N MET A 214 12.59 14.87 16.59
CA MET A 214 14.03 14.61 16.71
C MET A 214 14.76 14.85 15.38
N SER A 215 14.20 14.36 14.27
CA SER A 215 14.76 14.56 12.93
C SER A 215 14.82 16.04 12.55
N MET A 216 13.77 16.81 12.84
CA MET A 216 13.77 18.26 12.59
C MET A 216 14.82 18.98 13.43
N GLN A 217 14.96 18.62 14.71
CA GLN A 217 15.99 19.19 15.59
C GLN A 217 17.40 18.87 15.11
N GLN A 218 17.64 17.64 14.62
CA GLN A 218 18.92 17.25 14.06
C GLN A 218 19.25 18.04 12.80
N LYS A 219 18.28 18.19 11.88
CA LYS A 219 18.45 18.97 10.66
C LYS A 219 18.72 20.45 10.95
N ASN A 220 18.05 21.03 11.94
CA ASN A 220 18.31 22.40 12.36
C ASN A 220 19.72 22.58 12.92
N LYS A 221 20.19 21.64 13.77
CA LYS A 221 21.56 21.66 14.28
C LYS A 221 22.60 21.50 13.16
N GLU A 222 22.34 20.61 12.21
CA GLU A 222 23.22 20.41 11.06
C GLU A 222 23.31 21.67 10.18
N ASN A 223 22.18 22.36 9.96
CA ASN A 223 22.17 23.62 9.24
C ASN A 223 22.94 24.72 9.98
N GLU A 224 22.77 24.82 11.30
CA GLU A 224 23.50 25.80 12.12
C GLU A 224 25.02 25.55 12.10
N ILE A 225 25.44 24.28 12.18
CA ILE A 225 26.85 23.89 12.06
C ILE A 225 27.37 24.27 10.67
N ARG A 226 26.63 23.93 9.61
CA ARG A 226 27.02 24.23 8.22
C ARG A 226 27.17 25.74 7.98
N GLU A 227 26.28 26.55 8.55
CA GLU A 227 26.35 28.01 8.46
C GLU A 227 27.62 28.54 9.14
N LYS A 228 27.89 28.09 10.37
CA LYS A 228 29.11 28.46 11.12
C LYS A 228 30.39 28.02 10.39
N GLU A 229 30.40 26.82 9.81
CA GLU A 229 31.51 26.33 8.99
C GLU A 229 31.72 27.20 7.75
N SER A 230 30.64 27.55 7.04
CA SER A 230 30.71 28.42 5.86
C SER A 230 31.21 29.83 6.21
N GLU A 231 30.79 30.39 7.34
CA GLU A 231 31.28 31.68 7.82
C GLU A 231 32.75 31.61 8.21
N THR A 232 33.17 30.53 8.88
CA THR A 232 34.58 30.30 9.25
C THR A 232 35.46 30.20 8.00
N GLN A 233 35.00 29.48 6.96
CA GLN A 233 35.69 29.40 5.68
C GLN A 233 35.79 30.76 4.98
N LEU A 234 34.70 31.54 5.00
CA LEU A 234 34.70 32.89 4.45
C LEU A 234 35.69 33.80 5.19
N ILE A 235 35.67 33.79 6.52
CA ILE A 235 36.62 34.55 7.35
C ILE A 235 38.06 34.11 7.07
N SER A 236 38.30 32.81 6.92
CA SER A 236 39.63 32.27 6.60
C SER A 236 40.13 32.76 5.24
N ALA A 237 39.30 32.72 4.20
CA ALA A 237 39.63 33.23 2.87
C ALA A 237 39.86 34.75 2.87
N GLU A 238 39.01 35.50 3.57
CA GLU A 238 39.13 36.94 3.74
C GLU A 238 40.43 37.32 4.48
N SER A 239 40.76 36.60 5.55
CA SER A 239 42.02 36.76 6.29
C SER A 239 43.24 36.48 5.41
N SER A 240 43.18 35.44 4.57
CA SER A 240 44.23 35.16 3.59
C SER A 240 44.43 36.29 2.58
N ILE A 241 43.37 37.00 2.18
CA ILE A 241 43.44 38.14 1.25
C ILE A 241 43.97 39.39 1.95
N ILE A 242 43.50 39.66 3.18
CA ILE A 242 43.95 40.81 4.00
C ILE A 242 45.44 40.70 4.35
N SER A 243 45.94 39.48 4.58
CA SER A 243 47.34 39.27 4.98
C SER A 243 48.36 39.41 3.84
N ILE A 244 47.91 39.61 2.59
CA ILE A 244 48.81 39.76 1.45
C ILE A 244 49.51 41.12 1.49
N ASP A 245 50.84 41.06 1.45
CA ASP A 245 51.74 42.21 1.38
C ASP A 245 51.73 42.83 -0.04
N ILE A 246 51.09 43.99 -0.18
CA ILE A 246 50.86 44.68 -1.46
C ILE A 246 52.17 45.11 -2.14
N GLU A 247 53.26 45.31 -1.39
CA GLU A 247 54.55 45.71 -1.95
C GLU A 247 55.20 44.57 -2.73
N LYS A 248 54.94 43.33 -2.31
CA LYS A 248 55.48 42.10 -2.93
C LYS A 248 54.63 41.56 -4.08
N VAL A 249 53.43 42.12 -4.29
CA VAL A 249 52.53 41.72 -5.38
C VAL A 249 52.98 42.35 -6.71
N PRO A 250 52.93 41.61 -7.83
CA PRO A 250 53.24 42.15 -9.15
C PRO A 250 52.43 43.42 -9.48
N PRO A 251 53.02 44.44 -10.13
CA PRO A 251 52.38 45.75 -10.34
C PRO A 251 50.98 45.69 -10.97
N TYR A 252 50.76 44.75 -11.90
CA TYR A 252 49.49 44.58 -12.60
C TYR A 252 48.37 43.98 -11.72
N LEU A 253 48.69 43.37 -10.56
CA LEU A 253 47.70 42.81 -9.61
C LEU A 253 47.45 43.69 -8.39
N LYS A 254 48.27 44.73 -8.16
CA LYS A 254 48.17 45.57 -6.95
C LYS A 254 46.77 46.17 -6.77
N SER A 255 46.21 46.76 -7.82
CA SER A 255 44.87 47.37 -7.78
C SER A 255 43.77 46.36 -7.45
N TYR A 256 43.91 45.10 -7.92
CA TYR A 256 42.96 44.03 -7.63
C TYR A 256 42.95 43.68 -6.14
N TYR A 257 44.11 43.39 -5.55
CA TYR A 257 44.19 43.03 -4.12
C TYR A 257 43.83 44.21 -3.22
N LEU A 258 44.23 45.42 -3.56
CA LEU A 258 43.86 46.63 -2.82
C LEU A 258 42.32 46.84 -2.80
N GLY A 259 41.66 46.61 -3.94
CA GLY A 259 40.20 46.68 -4.04
C GLY A 259 39.51 45.59 -3.22
N MET A 260 40.02 44.35 -3.28
CA MET A 260 39.48 43.24 -2.50
C MET A 260 39.61 43.46 -0.99
N GLN A 261 40.77 43.95 -0.52
CA GLN A 261 40.96 44.28 0.90
C GLN A 261 39.98 45.35 1.37
N ARG A 262 39.78 46.41 0.58
CA ARG A 262 38.80 47.46 0.89
C ARG A 262 37.37 46.93 0.98
N LEU A 263 36.94 46.10 0.01
CA LEU A 263 35.61 45.49 0.00
C LEU A 263 35.36 44.59 1.22
N ILE A 264 36.38 43.85 1.67
CA ILE A 264 36.28 43.00 2.86
C ILE A 264 36.16 43.88 4.11
N MET A 265 36.99 44.92 4.23
CA MET A 265 36.92 45.85 5.36
C MET A 265 35.56 46.55 5.46
N GLU A 266 35.01 47.02 4.34
CA GLU A 266 33.68 47.64 4.27
C GLU A 266 32.56 46.67 4.67
N ARG A 267 32.59 45.45 4.13
CA ARG A 267 31.62 44.39 4.48
C ARG A 267 31.65 44.03 5.96
N ARG A 268 32.84 44.02 6.57
CA ARG A 268 33.04 43.76 8.01
C ARG A 268 32.88 45.01 8.88
N ARG A 269 32.53 46.16 8.28
CA ARG A 269 32.35 47.47 8.93
C ARG A 269 33.60 48.00 9.64
N PHE A 270 34.78 47.62 9.16
CA PHE A 270 36.04 48.28 9.51
C PHE A 270 36.22 49.49 8.58
N ILE A 271 35.75 50.66 9.03
CA ILE A 271 35.98 51.93 8.34
C ILE A 271 37.42 52.35 8.66
N SER A 272 38.30 52.41 7.66
CA SER A 272 39.58 53.11 7.80
C SER A 272 39.28 54.57 8.12
N PRO A 273 39.88 55.16 9.17
CA PRO A 273 39.73 56.58 9.41
C PRO A 273 40.16 57.31 8.12
N SER A 274 39.25 58.11 7.58
CA SER A 274 39.55 59.05 6.51
C SER A 274 40.74 59.87 6.95
N ASN A 275 41.87 59.74 6.27
CA ASN A 275 42.96 60.71 6.36
C ASN A 275 42.42 62.04 5.80
N ASN A 276 41.74 62.79 6.66
CA ASN A 276 41.65 64.22 6.55
C ASN A 276 42.87 64.76 7.30
N GLU A 277 44.01 64.81 6.61
CA GLU A 277 45.11 65.69 7.02
C GLU A 277 44.74 67.10 6.55
N ASP A 278 44.58 68.01 7.51
CA ASP A 278 44.66 69.46 7.35
C ASP A 278 46.08 69.89 6.97
#